data_AF-A0A2G4G2Q7-F1
#
_entry.id   AF-A0A2G4G2Q7-F1
#
_cell.length_a   1.000
_cell.length_b   1.000
_cell.length_c   1.000
_cell.angle_alpha   90.00
_cell.angle_beta   90.00
_cell.angle_gamma   90.00
#
_symmetry.space_group_name_H-M   'P 1'
#
loop_
_entity.id
_entity.type
_entity.pdbx_description
1 polymer ?
#
loop_
_entity_poly.entity_id
_entity_poly.type
_entity_poly.pdbx_seq_one_letter_code
_entity_poly.pdbx_strand_id
1 'polypeptide(L)'
;MALKHPLVSSIPSPCTSSQSGFATDCRSYPCEVGAIALKPNTLISRFPLRPIKLLIAAALGVPLGLLQALPAAAYVALMVGQQARPLNGTFNKVPVLHSNQPEEVEGPGILINTAPGYAYAEETGQPLRNAEFTFNGDFGVHMHHKYFPPNRRQLSPSARRPELTLGLILINPGLGAVHIRFENGAVRNSFEAPYLINHKMGVRPLGPRPWNTGPGDATAVQVLRGRLDPKLNQEITIPARSRIVLFQTQLPALGIANALLKGRSDGPFQMAVVAAKEPNSDWDLISVLDRGRLAPGRVYLNRIADIKDRRIFSRVGGVAIGDAYHASLSHNFAQQGPLHVPLTSTNRHNFGTREVQVNPLVSRMVDSSLDNVGTYGVRFDVDLNLNGTGPYELVFSHPTAAGTGKPFTAFRGSIHVRTEEGLQEMHVGMRSGQSLPLTTLNLREGLSNQVRISLVYPADATPGHLLSIVPASQIATVKERERLLELARNTASPAALTPPQALPAIPGQVAEGQDGTAEMIPLVVQSNFPSLPPLRAIPPPPPVSQPRYSPSQTSTPGNQTLVDRYQQALEAQQEMMRGLMGR
;
A
#
# COMPACT_ATOMS: atom_id res chain seq x y z
N MET A 1 68.63 25.83 14.53
CA MET A 1 68.98 24.40 14.49
C MET A 1 68.25 23.84 13.26
N ALA A 2 68.85 23.46 12.12
CA ALA A 2 70.15 22.87 11.77
C ALA A 2 70.10 21.33 11.60
N LEU A 3 69.96 20.89 10.33
CA LEU A 3 70.44 19.63 9.74
C LEU A 3 69.67 18.34 10.15
N LYS A 4 69.57 17.29 9.31
CA LYS A 4 70.42 16.89 8.14
C LYS A 4 69.63 16.03 7.11
N HIS A 5 70.03 16.09 5.82
CA HIS A 5 69.66 15.14 4.75
C HIS A 5 70.78 14.08 4.54
N PRO A 6 70.51 12.93 3.88
CA PRO A 6 70.75 12.78 2.41
C PRO A 6 69.52 12.14 1.67
N LEU A 7 69.36 11.99 0.33
CA LEU A 7 70.22 11.86 -0.87
C LEU A 7 70.87 10.44 -1.03
N VAL A 8 71.01 9.76 -2.19
CA VAL A 8 71.17 10.11 -3.63
C VAL A 8 70.69 8.96 -4.60
N SER A 9 70.08 9.29 -5.76
CA SER A 9 70.03 8.52 -7.06
C SER A 9 69.34 7.11 -7.11
N SER A 10 68.92 6.49 -8.23
CA SER A 10 69.17 6.70 -9.69
C SER A 10 67.98 6.37 -10.62
N ILE A 11 67.99 6.94 -11.83
CA ILE A 11 67.17 6.54 -13.00
C ILE A 11 68.12 5.89 -14.03
N PRO A 12 67.66 4.96 -14.90
CA PRO A 12 67.73 5.29 -16.34
C PRO A 12 66.52 4.81 -17.17
N SER A 13 66.42 5.37 -18.38
CA SER A 13 65.53 5.01 -19.49
C SER A 13 66.28 5.33 -20.80
N PRO A 14 65.74 5.10 -22.00
CA PRO A 14 65.01 3.93 -22.53
C PRO A 14 65.83 3.27 -23.69
N CYS A 15 65.30 2.24 -24.36
CA CYS A 15 65.87 1.70 -25.61
C CYS A 15 64.81 1.44 -26.70
N THR A 16 65.17 1.67 -27.97
CA THR A 16 64.28 1.50 -29.15
C THR A 16 65.04 1.01 -30.39
N SER A 17 64.64 -0.13 -30.95
CA SER A 17 64.91 -0.64 -32.32
C SER A 17 64.00 -1.86 -32.57
N SER A 18 63.37 -2.16 -33.70
CA SER A 18 63.49 -1.83 -35.14
C SER A 18 64.27 -2.86 -35.99
N GLN A 19 63.73 -3.18 -37.18
CA GLN A 19 64.20 -4.14 -38.23
C GLN A 19 64.04 -5.65 -37.95
N SER A 20 64.11 -6.57 -38.94
CA SER A 20 63.24 -6.81 -40.14
C SER A 20 63.79 -7.93 -41.06
N GLY A 21 62.94 -8.84 -41.57
CA GLY A 21 63.26 -9.92 -42.55
C GLY A 21 62.29 -11.12 -42.37
N PHE A 22 61.60 -11.71 -43.37
CA PHE A 22 62.03 -12.38 -44.63
C PHE A 22 63.02 -13.54 -44.39
N ALA A 23 62.86 -14.78 -44.91
CA ALA A 23 61.80 -15.47 -45.68
C ALA A 23 62.01 -17.02 -45.57
N THR A 24 61.22 -17.97 -46.10
CA THR A 24 60.01 -17.92 -46.96
C THR A 24 58.86 -18.77 -46.34
N ASP A 25 58.20 -19.82 -46.85
CA ASP A 25 58.15 -20.56 -48.15
C ASP A 25 56.72 -21.14 -48.39
N CYS A 26 56.44 -21.78 -49.53
CA CYS A 26 55.07 -21.94 -50.06
C CYS A 26 54.68 -23.31 -50.67
N ARG A 27 53.36 -23.62 -50.65
CA ARG A 27 52.51 -24.31 -51.67
C ARG A 27 51.13 -24.68 -51.06
N SER A 28 49.96 -24.58 -51.70
CA SER A 28 49.55 -24.12 -53.06
C SER A 28 48.12 -23.53 -53.07
N TYR A 29 47.80 -22.76 -54.13
CA TYR A 29 46.50 -22.16 -54.53
C TYR A 29 45.65 -23.12 -55.42
N PRO A 30 44.45 -22.81 -56.00
CA PRO A 30 43.71 -21.53 -56.26
C PRO A 30 42.30 -21.42 -55.59
N CYS A 31 41.64 -20.26 -55.41
CA CYS A 31 41.38 -19.02 -56.18
C CYS A 31 40.21 -19.08 -57.19
N GLU A 32 39.18 -18.24 -56.99
CA GLU A 32 38.68 -17.33 -58.03
C GLU A 32 37.97 -16.10 -57.41
N VAL A 33 37.64 -15.08 -58.23
CA VAL A 33 37.28 -13.71 -57.80
C VAL A 33 36.18 -13.14 -58.69
N GLY A 34 35.23 -12.38 -58.13
CA GLY A 34 34.28 -11.62 -58.94
C GLY A 34 33.38 -10.66 -58.15
N ALA A 35 33.51 -9.36 -58.40
CA ALA A 35 32.59 -8.32 -57.92
C ALA A 35 32.22 -7.37 -59.07
N ILE A 36 30.92 -7.25 -59.36
CA ILE A 36 30.37 -6.31 -60.33
C ILE A 36 29.09 -5.70 -59.74
N ALA A 37 28.89 -4.40 -59.92
CA ALA A 37 27.66 -3.69 -59.59
C ALA A 37 27.13 -2.96 -60.83
N LEU A 38 25.81 -2.95 -61.05
CA LEU A 38 25.10 -2.01 -61.92
C LEU A 38 23.58 -2.05 -61.67
N LYS A 39 22.88 -1.02 -62.17
CA LYS A 39 21.42 -0.74 -62.11
C LYS A 39 20.92 -0.51 -63.57
N PRO A 40 19.62 -0.33 -63.88
CA PRO A 40 18.36 -0.86 -63.30
C PRO A 40 17.35 -1.35 -64.41
N ASN A 41 16.06 -1.46 -64.05
CA ASN A 41 14.83 -1.24 -64.87
C ASN A 41 13.99 -2.39 -65.52
N THR A 42 12.68 -2.33 -65.18
CA THR A 42 11.45 -2.55 -65.99
C THR A 42 11.07 -3.88 -66.64
N LEU A 43 9.97 -4.48 -66.14
CA LEU A 43 8.69 -4.92 -66.81
C LEU A 43 8.03 -5.99 -65.90
N ILE A 44 6.83 -5.88 -65.31
CA ILE A 44 5.45 -5.53 -65.75
C ILE A 44 4.71 -6.66 -66.50
N SER A 45 3.96 -7.47 -65.74
CA SER A 45 2.79 -8.26 -66.17
C SER A 45 1.89 -8.56 -64.95
N ARG A 46 0.92 -7.71 -64.58
CA ARG A 46 -0.49 -7.73 -65.04
C ARG A 46 -1.16 -9.11 -65.09
N PHE A 47 -2.06 -9.36 -64.13
CA PHE A 47 -3.38 -10.03 -64.31
C PHE A 47 -4.33 -9.59 -63.17
N PRO A 48 -5.67 -9.79 -63.24
CA PRO A 48 -6.57 -8.65 -63.03
C PRO A 48 -7.47 -8.72 -61.78
N LEU A 49 -7.78 -7.54 -61.24
CA LEU A 49 -8.89 -7.34 -60.31
C LEU A 49 -10.23 -7.26 -61.07
N ARG A 50 -11.29 -7.85 -60.49
CA ARG A 50 -12.69 -7.57 -60.86
C ARG A 50 -13.50 -7.22 -59.60
N PRO A 51 -14.52 -6.35 -59.70
CA PRO A 51 -15.15 -5.73 -58.53
C PRO A 51 -16.21 -6.62 -57.89
N ILE A 52 -16.16 -6.76 -56.56
CA ILE A 52 -17.28 -7.26 -55.77
C ILE A 52 -18.23 -6.08 -55.52
N LYS A 53 -19.49 -6.23 -55.93
CA LYS A 53 -20.53 -5.22 -55.72
C LYS A 53 -20.94 -5.21 -54.24
N LEU A 54 -20.74 -4.08 -53.55
CA LEU A 54 -21.29 -3.90 -52.20
C LEU A 54 -22.79 -3.64 -52.31
N LEU A 55 -23.60 -4.53 -51.74
CA LEU A 55 -25.06 -4.45 -51.80
C LEU A 55 -25.59 -3.62 -50.63
N ILE A 56 -26.15 -2.45 -50.91
CA ILE A 56 -26.74 -1.58 -49.89
C ILE A 56 -28.11 -2.16 -49.49
N ALA A 57 -28.23 -2.57 -48.23
CA ALA A 57 -29.49 -2.93 -47.60
C ALA A 57 -29.74 -1.97 -46.42
N ALA A 58 -30.68 -1.04 -46.59
CA ALA A 58 -31.08 -0.11 -45.53
C ALA A 58 -32.08 -0.78 -44.58
N ALA A 59 -31.75 -0.85 -43.29
CA ALA A 59 -32.65 -1.38 -42.26
C ALA A 59 -32.58 -0.51 -40.99
N LEU A 60 -33.56 0.41 -40.89
CA LEU A 60 -34.17 0.99 -39.69
C LEU A 60 -33.26 1.31 -38.48
N GLY A 61 -33.16 2.61 -38.16
CA GLY A 61 -32.36 3.10 -37.03
C GLY A 61 -32.90 2.68 -35.66
N VAL A 62 -32.03 2.11 -34.84
CA VAL A 62 -32.15 2.10 -33.37
C VAL A 62 -31.54 3.42 -32.87
N PRO A 63 -32.21 4.18 -31.99
CA PRO A 63 -31.64 5.43 -31.48
C PRO A 63 -30.35 5.15 -30.69
N LEU A 64 -29.37 6.06 -30.78
CA LEU A 64 -28.12 5.97 -30.04
C LEU A 64 -28.34 6.36 -28.56
N GLY A 65 -29.12 5.54 -27.86
CA GLY A 65 -29.45 5.71 -26.45
C GLY A 65 -28.19 5.70 -25.61
N LEU A 66 -28.05 6.73 -24.77
CA LEU A 66 -26.97 6.84 -23.79
C LEU A 66 -26.86 5.53 -23.01
N LEU A 67 -25.69 4.88 -23.08
CA LEU A 67 -25.32 3.84 -22.12
C LEU A 67 -25.07 4.50 -20.76
N GLN A 68 -26.16 4.84 -20.07
CA GLN A 68 -26.11 5.24 -18.67
C GLN A 68 -25.58 4.05 -17.88
N ALA A 69 -24.31 4.12 -17.49
CA ALA A 69 -23.69 3.12 -16.65
C ALA A 69 -24.46 3.06 -15.33
N LEU A 70 -25.23 1.99 -15.13
CA LEU A 70 -26.05 1.77 -13.93
C LEU A 70 -25.21 2.08 -12.67
N PRO A 71 -25.66 2.96 -11.76
CA PRO A 71 -24.87 3.35 -10.60
C PRO A 71 -24.61 2.12 -9.74
N ALA A 72 -23.34 1.82 -9.47
CA ALA A 72 -23.00 0.70 -8.61
C ALA A 72 -23.25 1.10 -7.15
N ALA A 73 -24.16 0.40 -6.48
CA ALA A 73 -24.39 0.60 -5.06
C ALA A 73 -23.10 0.35 -4.26
N ALA A 74 -22.85 1.19 -3.25
CA ALA A 74 -21.73 0.98 -2.34
C ALA A 74 -21.99 -0.25 -1.46
N TYR A 75 -21.04 -1.18 -1.42
CA TYR A 75 -21.11 -2.39 -0.57
C TYR A 75 -20.96 -2.09 0.94
N VAL A 76 -20.83 -0.81 1.31
CA VAL A 76 -20.86 -0.30 2.69
C VAL A 76 -21.86 0.83 2.80
N ALA A 77 -22.57 0.90 3.92
CA ALA A 77 -23.48 2.00 4.28
C ALA A 77 -22.77 3.36 4.29
N LEU A 78 -22.84 4.04 3.14
CA LEU A 78 -23.11 5.48 3.08
C LEU A 78 -24.55 5.70 3.60
N MET A 79 -24.93 6.91 4.02
CA MET A 79 -26.32 7.12 4.47
C MET A 79 -27.29 7.00 3.27
N VAL A 80 -28.52 6.48 3.46
CA VAL A 80 -29.44 6.21 2.34
C VAL A 80 -29.65 7.42 1.44
N GLY A 81 -29.60 7.17 0.13
CA GLY A 81 -29.69 8.17 -0.92
C GLY A 81 -28.37 8.84 -1.27
N GLN A 82 -27.32 8.67 -0.45
CA GLN A 82 -26.00 9.26 -0.71
C GLN A 82 -25.09 8.27 -1.41
N GLN A 83 -24.37 8.74 -2.43
CA GLN A 83 -23.40 7.97 -3.20
C GLN A 83 -22.03 8.65 -3.14
N ALA A 84 -20.97 7.86 -3.14
CA ALA A 84 -19.62 8.39 -3.29
C ALA A 84 -19.44 8.90 -4.73
N ARG A 85 -18.76 10.04 -4.88
CA ARG A 85 -18.30 10.57 -6.17
C ARG A 85 -16.82 10.21 -6.35
N PRO A 86 -16.37 9.86 -7.57
CA PRO A 86 -14.94 9.75 -7.83
C PRO A 86 -14.25 11.11 -7.63
N LEU A 87 -12.99 11.08 -7.21
CA LEU A 87 -12.09 12.22 -7.25
C LEU A 87 -11.60 12.52 -8.67
N ASN A 88 -11.53 11.49 -9.54
CA ASN A 88 -11.00 11.58 -10.90
C ASN A 88 -9.58 12.19 -10.96
N GLY A 89 -8.78 11.96 -9.92
CA GLY A 89 -7.40 12.45 -9.84
C GLY A 89 -6.43 11.65 -10.70
N THR A 90 -5.20 12.13 -10.79
CA THR A 90 -4.13 11.51 -11.59
C THR A 90 -2.86 11.33 -10.78
N PHE A 91 -2.18 10.20 -11.01
CA PHE A 91 -0.80 10.01 -10.54
C PHE A 91 0.17 10.76 -11.46
N ASN A 92 1.24 11.31 -10.89
CA ASN A 92 2.36 11.82 -11.67
C ASN A 92 3.23 10.68 -12.25
N LYS A 93 4.33 11.01 -12.92
CA LYS A 93 5.16 10.04 -13.67
C LYS A 93 6.49 9.68 -12.99
N VAL A 94 6.67 10.02 -11.71
CA VAL A 94 7.94 9.77 -10.99
C VAL A 94 8.12 8.26 -10.72
N PRO A 95 9.24 7.63 -11.13
CA PRO A 95 9.54 6.24 -10.78
C PRO A 95 9.89 6.09 -9.30
N VAL A 96 9.22 5.18 -8.59
CA VAL A 96 9.39 4.92 -7.16
C VAL A 96 9.84 3.47 -6.94
N LEU A 97 11.00 3.28 -6.33
CA LEU A 97 11.45 1.95 -5.88
C LEU A 97 10.61 1.50 -4.67
N HIS A 98 9.93 0.36 -4.75
CA HIS A 98 9.31 -0.31 -3.61
C HIS A 98 10.05 -1.61 -3.31
N SER A 99 10.65 -1.73 -2.13
CA SER A 99 11.40 -2.92 -1.71
C SER A 99 10.60 -3.91 -0.86
N ASN A 100 9.29 -3.73 -0.71
CA ASN A 100 8.44 -4.33 0.33
C ASN A 100 8.14 -5.83 0.09
N GLN A 101 8.87 -6.52 -0.79
CA GLN A 101 8.71 -7.94 -1.08
C GLN A 101 10.07 -8.65 -1.05
N PRO A 102 10.38 -9.43 0.01
CA PRO A 102 9.52 -9.74 1.16
C PRO A 102 9.30 -8.50 2.05
N GLU A 103 8.19 -8.49 2.81
CA GLU A 103 7.96 -7.55 3.92
C GLU A 103 8.47 -8.15 5.24
N GLU A 104 8.08 -9.40 5.50
CA GLU A 104 8.58 -10.19 6.62
C GLU A 104 9.90 -10.85 6.19
N VAL A 105 11.01 -10.24 6.59
CA VAL A 105 12.37 -10.71 6.33
C VAL A 105 12.72 -11.73 7.41
N GLU A 106 13.24 -12.90 7.04
CA GLU A 106 13.66 -13.92 8.00
C GLU A 106 15.19 -13.99 8.17
N GLY A 107 15.98 -13.34 7.31
CA GLY A 107 17.45 -13.37 7.35
C GLY A 107 18.15 -12.40 6.38
N PRO A 108 19.48 -12.42 6.31
CA PRO A 108 20.26 -11.54 5.43
C PRO A 108 20.14 -11.95 3.95
N GLY A 109 20.35 -11.00 3.04
CA GLY A 109 20.29 -11.18 1.59
C GLY A 109 19.78 -9.95 0.85
N ILE A 110 19.56 -10.08 -0.46
CA ILE A 110 19.00 -9.03 -1.33
C ILE A 110 17.47 -8.98 -1.17
N LEU A 111 16.95 -7.81 -0.78
CA LEU A 111 15.52 -7.55 -0.64
C LEU A 111 14.92 -7.09 -1.98
N ILE A 112 15.64 -6.23 -2.71
CA ILE A 112 15.37 -5.93 -4.12
C ILE A 112 16.65 -5.50 -4.84
N ASN A 113 16.72 -5.75 -6.14
CA ASN A 113 17.73 -5.20 -7.03
C ASN A 113 17.07 -4.74 -8.33
N THR A 114 17.49 -3.59 -8.86
CA THR A 114 17.04 -3.02 -10.15
C THR A 114 18.14 -3.03 -11.22
N ALA A 115 19.35 -3.49 -10.90
CA ALA A 115 20.37 -3.78 -11.90
C ALA A 115 19.99 -5.02 -12.75
N PRO A 116 20.43 -5.10 -14.03
CA PRO A 116 20.17 -6.24 -14.90
C PRO A 116 20.56 -7.61 -14.33
N GLY A 117 19.84 -8.65 -14.74
CA GLY A 117 20.18 -10.05 -14.45
C GLY A 117 19.28 -10.72 -13.41
N TYR A 118 19.88 -11.62 -12.62
CA TYR A 118 19.18 -12.56 -11.76
C TYR A 118 19.77 -12.61 -10.35
N ALA A 119 18.94 -13.00 -9.39
CA ALA A 119 19.35 -13.37 -8.03
C ALA A 119 18.58 -14.63 -7.60
N TYR A 120 19.18 -15.43 -6.73
CA TYR A 120 18.68 -16.75 -6.35
C TYR A 120 17.97 -16.69 -5.00
N ALA A 121 16.76 -17.25 -4.90
CA ALA A 121 16.02 -17.36 -3.64
C ALA A 121 16.80 -18.25 -2.64
N GLU A 122 16.96 -17.79 -1.40
CA GLU A 122 17.73 -18.53 -0.38
C GLU A 122 17.03 -19.85 -0.01
N GLU A 123 15.69 -19.83 0.09
CA GLU A 123 14.87 -20.95 0.56
C GLU A 123 14.71 -22.08 -0.48
N THR A 124 14.87 -21.77 -1.78
CA THR A 124 14.54 -22.71 -2.88
C THR A 124 15.66 -22.85 -3.94
N GLY A 125 16.68 -22.00 -3.92
CA GLY A 125 17.68 -21.91 -4.97
C GLY A 125 17.15 -21.40 -6.32
N GLN A 126 15.87 -21.04 -6.42
CA GLN A 126 15.24 -20.63 -7.68
C GLN A 126 15.85 -19.31 -8.20
N PRO A 127 16.27 -19.23 -9.48
CA PRO A 127 16.66 -17.97 -10.09
C PRO A 127 15.43 -17.09 -10.34
N LEU A 128 15.44 -15.88 -9.79
CA LEU A 128 14.49 -14.82 -10.06
C LEU A 128 15.17 -13.74 -10.90
N ARG A 129 14.48 -13.22 -11.93
CA ARG A 129 14.91 -12.01 -12.62
C ARG A 129 14.77 -10.81 -11.69
N ASN A 130 15.76 -9.91 -11.72
CA ASN A 130 15.73 -8.67 -10.97
C ASN A 130 14.54 -7.78 -11.43
N ALA A 131 14.15 -6.82 -10.58
CA ALA A 131 13.16 -5.80 -10.92
C ALA A 131 13.81 -4.69 -11.76
N GLU A 132 14.39 -5.08 -12.89
CA GLU A 132 15.30 -4.24 -13.69
C GLU A 132 14.68 -2.89 -14.05
N PHE A 133 15.37 -1.81 -13.67
CA PHE A 133 14.99 -0.44 -13.98
C PHE A 133 16.19 0.49 -13.81
N THR A 134 16.36 1.47 -14.70
CA THR A 134 17.40 2.50 -14.57
C THR A 134 16.71 3.85 -14.39
N PHE A 135 16.97 4.49 -13.26
CA PHE A 135 16.42 5.78 -12.86
C PHE A 135 17.23 6.91 -13.49
N ASN A 136 16.56 7.98 -13.93
CA ASN A 136 17.17 9.19 -14.48
C ASN A 136 16.16 10.34 -14.30
N GLY A 137 16.62 11.54 -13.89
CA GLY A 137 15.72 12.61 -13.45
C GLY A 137 15.14 12.35 -12.05
N ASP A 138 13.89 12.77 -11.85
CA ASP A 138 13.20 12.69 -10.55
C ASP A 138 12.88 11.23 -10.17
N PHE A 139 13.03 10.85 -8.90
CA PHE A 139 12.77 9.49 -8.40
C PHE A 139 12.30 9.49 -6.95
N GLY A 140 11.64 8.39 -6.55
CA GLY A 140 11.26 8.10 -5.18
C GLY A 140 11.78 6.76 -4.67
N VAL A 141 11.80 6.61 -3.34
CA VAL A 141 12.11 5.34 -2.66
C VAL A 141 11.11 5.09 -1.54
N HIS A 142 10.58 3.87 -1.49
CA HIS A 142 9.80 3.32 -0.38
C HIS A 142 10.41 1.98 0.07
N MET A 143 10.93 1.96 1.29
CA MET A 143 11.30 0.74 2.01
C MET A 143 10.37 0.57 3.21
N HIS A 144 9.84 -0.64 3.39
CA HIS A 144 9.17 -1.07 4.61
C HIS A 144 9.53 -2.54 4.82
N HIS A 145 9.98 -2.90 6.03
CA HIS A 145 10.49 -4.24 6.35
C HIS A 145 10.30 -4.57 7.82
N LYS A 146 10.04 -5.85 8.10
CA LYS A 146 9.79 -6.43 9.43
C LYS A 146 10.73 -7.62 9.63
N TYR A 147 11.55 -7.65 10.68
CA TYR A 147 12.47 -8.79 10.90
C TYR A 147 11.84 -9.85 11.80
N PHE A 148 11.43 -10.95 11.17
CA PHE A 148 10.79 -12.12 11.80
C PHE A 148 11.72 -13.34 11.66
N PRO A 149 12.81 -13.44 12.44
CA PRO A 149 13.74 -14.58 12.32
C PRO A 149 13.04 -15.93 12.55
N PRO A 150 13.57 -17.05 12.04
CA PRO A 150 12.96 -18.38 12.22
C PRO A 150 12.79 -18.76 13.69
N ASN A 151 13.72 -18.38 14.56
CA ASN A 151 13.66 -18.61 16.01
C ASN A 151 12.78 -17.60 16.77
N ARG A 152 11.95 -16.77 16.09
CA ARG A 152 11.14 -15.70 16.72
C ARG A 152 10.29 -16.13 17.92
N ARG A 153 9.85 -17.39 17.97
CA ARG A 153 9.07 -17.97 19.08
C ARG A 153 9.90 -18.23 20.36
N GLN A 154 11.23 -18.18 20.27
CA GLN A 154 12.18 -18.44 21.37
C GLN A 154 12.78 -17.14 21.93
N LEU A 155 12.43 -15.96 21.38
CA LEU A 155 12.96 -14.67 21.80
C LEU A 155 12.32 -14.24 23.13
N SER A 156 13.07 -14.34 24.24
CA SER A 156 12.66 -13.74 25.51
C SER A 156 12.53 -12.20 25.37
N PRO A 157 11.49 -11.57 25.95
CA PRO A 157 11.39 -10.10 26.01
C PRO A 157 12.60 -9.40 26.64
N SER A 158 13.35 -10.09 27.52
CA SER A 158 14.53 -9.57 28.22
C SER A 158 15.88 -9.87 27.56
N ALA A 159 15.92 -10.69 26.50
CA ALA A 159 17.16 -11.04 25.82
C ALA A 159 17.58 -9.96 24.81
N ARG A 160 18.89 -9.81 24.56
CA ARG A 160 19.37 -9.05 23.40
C ARG A 160 18.79 -9.70 22.13
N ARG A 161 18.06 -8.91 21.36
CA ARG A 161 17.42 -9.38 20.12
C ARG A 161 18.47 -9.51 19.01
N PRO A 162 18.34 -10.49 18.10
CA PRO A 162 19.11 -10.46 16.87
C PRO A 162 18.67 -9.25 16.03
N GLU A 163 19.61 -8.67 15.32
CA GLU A 163 19.45 -7.45 14.52
C GLU A 163 19.94 -7.70 13.10
N LEU A 164 19.17 -7.26 12.12
CA LEU A 164 19.65 -7.03 10.76
C LEU A 164 19.95 -5.54 10.60
N THR A 165 20.83 -5.20 9.67
CA THR A 165 21.03 -3.84 9.18
C THR A 165 20.58 -3.80 7.73
N LEU A 166 19.64 -2.92 7.41
CA LEU A 166 19.23 -2.64 6.05
C LEU A 166 20.15 -1.58 5.44
N GLY A 167 20.62 -1.82 4.22
CA GLY A 167 21.34 -0.83 3.42
C GLY A 167 20.63 -0.57 2.10
N LEU A 168 20.53 0.69 1.70
CA LEU A 168 20.16 1.10 0.35
C LEU A 168 21.44 1.44 -0.42
N ILE A 169 21.71 0.66 -1.47
CA ILE A 169 22.89 0.80 -2.34
C ILE A 169 22.47 1.52 -3.63
N LEU A 170 23.21 2.58 -3.97
CA LEU A 170 23.12 3.29 -5.24
C LEU A 170 24.22 2.76 -6.16
N ILE A 171 23.90 2.53 -7.44
CA ILE A 171 24.75 1.85 -8.41
C ILE A 171 24.83 2.70 -9.68
N ASN A 172 26.04 3.10 -10.07
CA ASN A 172 26.30 3.84 -11.31
C ASN A 172 27.06 2.92 -12.29
N PRO A 173 26.37 2.32 -13.28
CA PRO A 173 27.02 1.52 -14.33
C PRO A 173 27.69 2.38 -15.42
N GLY A 174 27.49 3.70 -15.40
CA GLY A 174 27.94 4.65 -16.42
C GLY A 174 29.43 5.00 -16.33
N LEU A 175 29.90 5.74 -17.35
CA LEU A 175 31.29 6.20 -17.47
C LEU A 175 31.53 7.60 -16.89
N GLY A 176 30.47 8.38 -16.64
CA GLY A 176 30.52 9.62 -15.89
C GLY A 176 30.12 9.41 -14.43
N ALA A 177 30.44 10.37 -13.56
CA ALA A 177 29.81 10.44 -12.25
C ALA A 177 28.31 10.78 -12.40
N VAL A 178 27.51 10.45 -11.40
CA VAL A 178 26.08 10.81 -11.31
C VAL A 178 25.86 11.56 -10.01
N HIS A 179 25.24 12.72 -10.07
CA HIS A 179 24.93 13.57 -8.92
C HIS A 179 23.44 13.46 -8.58
N ILE A 180 23.16 13.16 -7.31
CA ILE A 180 21.82 13.04 -6.75
C ILE A 180 21.61 14.14 -5.72
N ARG A 181 20.49 14.86 -5.84
CA ARG A 181 19.98 15.82 -4.86
C ARG A 181 18.67 15.32 -4.28
N PHE A 182 18.58 15.21 -2.96
CA PHE A 182 17.34 14.89 -2.25
C PHE A 182 16.54 16.16 -1.94
N GLU A 183 15.22 16.09 -2.15
CA GLU A 183 14.30 17.18 -1.84
C GLU A 183 13.76 17.05 -0.41
N ASN A 184 13.40 15.82 -0.03
CA ASN A 184 12.82 15.46 1.25
C ASN A 184 12.91 13.94 1.45
N GLY A 185 12.74 13.49 2.69
CA GLY A 185 12.78 12.08 3.03
C GLY A 185 13.24 11.80 4.44
N ALA A 186 12.95 10.60 4.94
CA ALA A 186 13.37 10.14 6.25
C ALA A 186 13.52 8.63 6.31
N VAL A 187 14.34 8.18 7.26
CA VAL A 187 14.53 6.76 7.58
C VAL A 187 14.26 6.58 9.07
N ARG A 188 13.34 5.70 9.46
CA ARG A 188 13.05 5.38 10.86
C ARG A 188 13.01 3.89 11.10
N ASN A 189 13.44 3.46 12.27
CA ASN A 189 13.22 2.11 12.77
C ASN A 189 12.43 2.11 14.08
N SER A 190 12.08 0.93 14.61
CA SER A 190 11.31 0.80 15.85
C SER A 190 12.03 1.27 17.12
N PHE A 191 13.33 1.55 17.10
CA PHE A 191 14.01 2.24 18.21
C PHE A 191 13.72 3.76 18.16
N GLU A 192 13.75 4.37 16.97
CA GLU A 192 13.45 5.79 16.77
C GLU A 192 11.94 6.10 16.85
N ALA A 193 11.10 5.18 16.40
CA ALA A 193 9.65 5.33 16.30
C ALA A 193 8.90 4.05 16.72
N PRO A 194 8.90 3.70 18.03
CA PRO A 194 8.21 2.52 18.55
C PRO A 194 6.68 2.63 18.47
N TYR A 195 6.01 1.47 18.48
CA TYR A 195 4.57 1.40 18.70
C TYR A 195 4.24 1.52 20.20
N LEU A 196 3.68 2.66 20.59
CA LEU A 196 3.22 2.91 21.97
C LEU A 196 1.89 2.18 22.24
N ILE A 197 1.73 1.62 23.44
CA ILE A 197 0.59 0.76 23.86
C ILE A 197 -0.78 1.40 23.59
N ASN A 198 -0.92 2.71 23.83
CA ASN A 198 -2.18 3.43 23.62
C ASN A 198 -2.42 3.82 22.15
N HIS A 199 -1.46 3.53 21.25
CA HIS A 199 -1.49 3.69 19.80
C HIS A 199 -1.90 5.08 19.24
N LYS A 200 -2.02 6.09 20.12
CA LYS A 200 -2.45 7.48 19.85
C LYS A 200 -3.79 7.62 19.10
N MET A 201 -4.64 6.58 19.13
CA MET A 201 -5.94 6.51 18.47
C MET A 201 -6.82 7.76 18.68
N GLY A 202 -7.69 8.04 17.69
CA GLY A 202 -8.42 9.29 17.54
C GLY A 202 -7.68 10.31 16.65
N VAL A 203 -8.25 11.50 16.51
CA VAL A 203 -7.62 12.66 15.87
C VAL A 203 -6.94 13.50 16.94
N ARG A 204 -5.73 13.99 16.66
CA ARG A 204 -4.92 14.80 17.60
C ARG A 204 -4.16 15.88 16.84
N PRO A 205 -4.07 17.12 17.34
CA PRO A 205 -3.21 18.13 16.73
C PRO A 205 -1.76 17.67 16.72
N LEU A 206 -1.04 18.02 15.66
CA LEU A 206 0.36 17.64 15.43
C LEU A 206 1.29 18.79 15.80
N GLY A 207 2.09 18.61 16.85
CA GLY A 207 3.09 19.61 17.25
C GLY A 207 4.30 19.66 16.31
N PRO A 208 5.21 20.65 16.45
CA PRO A 208 6.45 20.73 15.67
C PRO A 208 7.28 19.44 15.72
N ARG A 209 7.29 18.77 16.88
CA ARG A 209 7.68 17.35 17.01
C ARG A 209 6.43 16.48 16.76
N PRO A 210 6.43 15.61 15.73
CA PRO A 210 5.26 14.78 15.41
C PRO A 210 5.08 13.64 16.41
N TRP A 211 3.92 13.00 16.39
CA TRP A 211 3.67 11.80 17.19
C TRP A 211 4.36 10.59 16.52
N ASN A 212 5.46 10.10 17.08
CA ASN A 212 6.07 8.85 16.61
C ASN A 212 5.19 7.66 17.01
N THR A 213 4.35 7.17 16.09
CA THR A 213 3.41 6.04 16.32
C THR A 213 3.72 4.82 15.46
N GLY A 214 4.99 4.58 15.17
CA GLY A 214 5.48 3.59 14.20
C GLY A 214 6.34 4.21 13.10
N PRO A 215 7.25 3.47 12.46
CA PRO A 215 8.16 4.02 11.45
C PRO A 215 7.46 4.52 10.17
N GLY A 216 6.30 3.97 9.80
CA GLY A 216 5.50 4.43 8.67
C GLY A 216 5.07 5.89 8.80
N ASP A 217 4.31 6.24 9.84
CA ASP A 217 3.91 7.65 10.10
C ASP A 217 5.13 8.54 10.35
N ALA A 218 6.10 8.10 11.14
CA ALA A 218 7.27 8.89 11.51
C ALA A 218 8.21 9.23 10.32
N THR A 219 8.07 8.55 9.18
CA THR A 219 8.71 8.94 7.90
C THR A 219 7.75 9.71 6.99
N ALA A 220 6.50 9.26 6.84
CA ALA A 220 5.47 9.92 6.04
C ALA A 220 5.24 11.38 6.45
N VAL A 221 5.24 11.67 7.75
CA VAL A 221 5.09 13.03 8.30
C VAL A 221 6.23 13.98 7.93
N GLN A 222 7.45 13.48 7.71
CA GLN A 222 8.59 14.31 7.29
C GLN A 222 8.45 14.69 5.81
N VAL A 223 8.09 13.72 4.96
CA VAL A 223 7.80 13.93 3.53
C VAL A 223 6.59 14.86 3.34
N LEU A 224 5.53 14.69 4.13
CA LEU A 224 4.34 15.55 4.09
C LEU A 224 4.66 17.02 4.41
N ARG A 225 5.60 17.23 5.35
CA ARG A 225 6.17 18.54 5.73
C ARG A 225 7.31 19.01 4.83
N GLY A 226 7.66 18.27 3.77
CA GLY A 226 8.74 18.64 2.83
C GLY A 226 10.14 18.67 3.46
N ARG A 227 10.42 17.83 4.46
CA ARG A 227 11.70 17.81 5.20
C ARG A 227 12.57 16.62 4.80
N LEU A 228 13.88 16.88 4.69
CA LEU A 228 14.91 15.85 4.71
C LEU A 228 15.37 15.62 6.16
N ASP A 229 15.54 14.36 6.54
CA ASP A 229 16.00 13.92 7.86
C ASP A 229 17.50 14.22 8.02
N PRO A 230 17.97 14.95 9.06
CA PRO A 230 19.35 15.45 9.16
C PRO A 230 20.48 14.41 9.15
N LYS A 231 20.16 13.11 9.20
CA LYS A 231 21.11 12.00 9.04
C LYS A 231 21.30 11.56 7.57
N LEU A 232 20.69 12.26 6.63
CA LEU A 232 20.80 12.04 5.18
C LEU A 232 21.50 13.23 4.53
N ASN A 233 22.50 12.98 3.69
CA ASN A 233 23.15 14.02 2.91
C ASN A 233 22.19 14.53 1.83
N GLN A 234 22.05 15.85 1.70
CA GLN A 234 21.19 16.46 0.68
C GLN A 234 21.73 16.24 -0.75
N GLU A 235 23.05 16.24 -0.91
CA GLU A 235 23.72 16.01 -2.19
C GLU A 235 24.74 14.87 -2.08
N ILE A 236 24.76 13.99 -3.08
CA ILE A 236 25.61 12.81 -3.13
C ILE A 236 26.10 12.61 -4.57
N THR A 237 27.36 12.19 -4.71
CA THR A 237 27.94 11.81 -6.00
C THR A 237 28.22 10.31 -6.02
N ILE A 238 27.75 9.61 -7.04
CA ILE A 238 28.12 8.22 -7.34
C ILE A 238 29.20 8.23 -8.43
N PRO A 239 30.47 7.91 -8.14
CA PRO A 239 31.52 7.85 -9.15
C PRO A 239 31.20 6.90 -10.32
N ALA A 240 31.84 7.10 -11.46
CA ALA A 240 31.71 6.22 -12.63
C ALA A 240 32.02 4.75 -12.29
N ARG A 241 31.26 3.81 -12.87
CA ARG A 241 31.40 2.35 -12.67
C ARG A 241 31.47 1.91 -11.19
N SER A 242 30.76 2.60 -10.30
CA SER A 242 30.86 2.39 -8.86
C SER A 242 29.50 2.19 -8.18
N ARG A 243 29.55 1.95 -6.88
CA ARG A 243 28.38 1.79 -6.01
C ARG A 243 28.71 2.30 -4.61
N ILE A 244 27.72 2.87 -3.95
CA ILE A 244 27.83 3.46 -2.62
C ILE A 244 26.62 3.08 -1.77
N VAL A 245 26.79 3.00 -0.45
CA VAL A 245 25.65 2.92 0.48
C VAL A 245 25.13 4.35 0.70
N LEU A 246 23.83 4.56 0.46
CA LEU A 246 23.17 5.85 0.70
C LEU A 246 22.92 6.07 2.19
N PHE A 247 22.38 5.04 2.85
CA PHE A 247 22.20 4.98 4.30
C PHE A 247 22.18 3.53 4.76
N GLN A 248 22.42 3.34 6.05
CA GLN A 248 22.12 2.10 6.76
C GLN A 248 21.15 2.35 7.92
N THR A 249 20.34 1.37 8.27
CA THR A 249 19.47 1.41 9.45
C THR A 249 19.33 0.03 10.10
N GLN A 250 19.37 -0.01 11.42
CA GLN A 250 19.07 -1.23 12.19
C GLN A 250 17.60 -1.63 12.03
N LEU A 251 17.37 -2.94 12.02
CA LEU A 251 16.09 -3.61 12.01
C LEU A 251 16.14 -4.73 13.07
N PRO A 252 15.72 -4.45 14.32
CA PRO A 252 15.71 -5.44 15.39
C PRO A 252 14.61 -6.48 15.20
N ALA A 253 14.79 -7.68 15.75
CA ALA A 253 13.77 -8.72 15.66
C ALA A 253 12.44 -8.29 16.29
N LEU A 254 11.34 -8.62 15.60
CA LEU A 254 9.98 -8.15 15.85
C LEU A 254 9.80 -6.62 15.76
N GLY A 255 10.78 -5.91 15.20
CA GLY A 255 10.72 -4.50 14.86
C GLY A 255 10.50 -4.25 13.37
N ILE A 256 10.36 -2.97 13.03
CA ILE A 256 10.13 -2.43 11.68
C ILE A 256 11.23 -1.42 11.34
N ALA A 257 11.61 -1.35 10.07
CA ALA A 257 12.35 -0.24 9.49
C ALA A 257 11.61 0.28 8.25
N ASN A 258 11.53 1.60 8.13
CA ASN A 258 10.86 2.29 7.03
C ASN A 258 11.75 3.40 6.47
N ALA A 259 11.75 3.58 5.16
CA ALA A 259 12.34 4.73 4.49
C ALA A 259 11.39 5.27 3.43
N LEU A 260 11.26 6.59 3.39
CA LEU A 260 10.60 7.32 2.33
C LEU A 260 11.53 8.43 1.86
N LEU A 261 11.93 8.45 0.59
CA LEU A 261 12.80 9.48 0.02
C LEU A 261 12.22 10.00 -1.30
N LYS A 262 12.45 11.28 -1.58
CA LYS A 262 12.31 11.90 -2.90
C LYS A 262 13.58 12.64 -3.28
N GLY A 263 14.05 12.44 -4.51
CA GLY A 263 15.21 13.14 -5.04
C GLY A 263 15.22 13.20 -6.55
N ARG A 264 16.29 13.76 -7.09
CA ARG A 264 16.54 13.92 -8.52
C ARG A 264 17.98 13.56 -8.83
N SER A 265 18.16 12.81 -9.91
CA SER A 265 19.46 12.47 -10.50
C SER A 265 19.66 13.26 -11.79
N ASP A 266 20.91 13.65 -12.08
CA ASP A 266 21.31 14.22 -13.37
C ASP A 266 21.71 13.17 -14.43
N GLY A 267 21.86 11.90 -14.02
CA GLY A 267 22.26 10.80 -14.88
C GLY A 267 21.65 9.44 -14.54
N PRO A 268 21.95 8.41 -15.36
CA PRO A 268 21.36 7.08 -15.22
C PRO A 268 21.98 6.28 -14.06
N PHE A 269 21.15 5.84 -13.12
CA PHE A 269 21.59 5.00 -11.99
C PHE A 269 20.59 3.88 -11.66
N GLN A 270 21.04 2.92 -10.86
CA GLN A 270 20.29 1.76 -10.40
C GLN A 270 20.33 1.70 -8.87
N MET A 271 19.40 0.96 -8.27
CA MET A 271 19.27 0.81 -6.82
C MET A 271 19.08 -0.64 -6.39
N ALA A 272 19.64 -0.99 -5.23
CA ALA A 272 19.38 -2.25 -4.55
C ALA A 272 19.18 -2.03 -3.05
N VAL A 273 18.36 -2.86 -2.41
CA VAL A 273 18.18 -2.91 -0.95
C VAL A 273 18.62 -4.27 -0.46
N VAL A 274 19.47 -4.29 0.56
CA VAL A 274 20.04 -5.50 1.18
C VAL A 274 19.78 -5.51 2.68
N ALA A 275 19.74 -6.71 3.26
CA ALA A 275 19.85 -6.92 4.69
C ALA A 275 21.17 -7.66 4.99
N ALA A 276 22.02 -7.07 5.84
CA ALA A 276 23.19 -7.73 6.42
C ALA A 276 22.92 -8.12 7.89
N LYS A 277 23.60 -9.14 8.38
CA LYS A 277 23.72 -9.38 9.83
C LYS A 277 24.99 -8.68 10.30
N GLU A 278 24.87 -7.79 11.28
CA GLU A 278 25.99 -7.17 12.00
C GLU A 278 27.16 -6.67 11.10
N PRO A 279 26.89 -5.87 10.04
CA PRO A 279 27.95 -5.32 9.20
C PRO A 279 28.83 -4.33 9.97
N ASN A 280 30.12 -4.31 9.66
CA ASN A 280 31.11 -3.39 10.24
C ASN A 280 31.43 -2.22 9.28
N SER A 281 31.06 -2.36 8.01
CA SER A 281 31.39 -1.44 6.92
C SER A 281 30.37 -1.47 5.78
N ASP A 282 30.38 -0.45 4.92
CA ASP A 282 29.62 -0.42 3.66
C ASP A 282 30.00 -1.58 2.71
N TRP A 283 31.26 -2.06 2.79
CA TRP A 283 31.72 -3.22 2.01
C TRP A 283 31.00 -4.50 2.41
N ASP A 284 30.61 -4.67 3.67
CA ASP A 284 29.84 -5.83 4.11
C ASP A 284 28.44 -5.83 3.46
N LEU A 285 27.77 -4.67 3.42
CA LEU A 285 26.48 -4.49 2.74
C LEU A 285 26.62 -4.74 1.22
N ILE A 286 27.68 -4.23 0.60
CA ILE A 286 28.01 -4.47 -0.81
C ILE A 286 28.26 -5.97 -1.07
N SER A 287 28.91 -6.69 -0.16
CA SER A 287 29.12 -8.15 -0.29
C SER A 287 27.81 -8.95 -0.23
N VAL A 288 26.76 -8.44 0.44
CA VAL A 288 25.43 -9.07 0.38
C VAL A 288 24.85 -8.99 -1.03
N LEU A 289 25.07 -7.87 -1.74
CA LEU A 289 24.66 -7.70 -3.13
C LEU A 289 25.47 -8.59 -4.08
N ASP A 290 26.79 -8.68 -3.90
CA ASP A 290 27.67 -9.49 -4.75
C ASP A 290 27.39 -10.99 -4.68
N ARG A 291 26.92 -11.50 -3.54
CA ARG A 291 26.57 -12.93 -3.40
C ARG A 291 25.38 -13.35 -4.28
N GLY A 292 24.58 -12.42 -4.80
CA GLY A 292 23.46 -12.73 -5.68
C GLY A 292 22.34 -13.56 -5.03
N ARG A 293 22.30 -13.63 -3.68
CA ARG A 293 21.31 -14.37 -2.90
C ARG A 293 20.24 -13.41 -2.38
N LEU A 294 18.97 -13.72 -2.65
CA LEU A 294 17.82 -12.98 -2.12
C LEU A 294 17.62 -13.29 -0.64
N ALA A 295 17.18 -12.31 0.15
CA ALA A 295 16.86 -12.55 1.55
C ALA A 295 15.64 -13.50 1.70
N PRO A 296 15.65 -14.42 2.68
CA PRO A 296 14.55 -15.33 2.93
C PRO A 296 13.34 -14.62 3.58
N GLY A 297 12.16 -15.22 3.40
CA GLY A 297 10.86 -14.65 3.74
C GLY A 297 9.93 -14.48 2.53
N ARG A 298 10.28 -15.05 1.37
CA ARG A 298 9.53 -14.86 0.10
C ARG A 298 8.31 -15.78 -0.02
N VAL A 299 7.40 -15.65 0.96
CA VAL A 299 6.16 -16.43 1.15
C VAL A 299 5.17 -16.45 -0.04
N TYR A 300 5.44 -15.69 -1.11
CA TYR A 300 4.62 -15.61 -2.31
C TYR A 300 5.20 -16.36 -3.53
N LEU A 301 6.42 -16.91 -3.45
CA LEU A 301 7.03 -17.68 -4.55
C LEU A 301 6.22 -18.90 -4.96
N ASN A 302 5.64 -19.61 -3.99
CA ASN A 302 4.72 -20.73 -4.24
C ASN A 302 3.27 -20.27 -4.57
N ARG A 303 3.01 -18.96 -4.68
CA ARG A 303 1.68 -18.36 -4.96
C ARG A 303 1.61 -17.56 -6.26
N ILE A 304 2.62 -17.61 -7.13
CA ILE A 304 2.72 -16.80 -8.36
C ILE A 304 1.45 -16.87 -9.24
N ALA A 305 0.76 -18.02 -9.31
CA ALA A 305 -0.51 -18.15 -10.01
C ALA A 305 -1.64 -17.32 -9.36
N ASP A 306 -1.80 -17.39 -8.04
CA ASP A 306 -2.84 -16.62 -7.33
C ASP A 306 -2.62 -15.10 -7.39
N ILE A 307 -1.37 -14.64 -7.59
CA ILE A 307 -1.04 -13.23 -7.87
C ILE A 307 -1.55 -12.84 -9.26
N LYS A 308 -1.23 -13.63 -10.29
CA LYS A 308 -1.67 -13.39 -11.68
C LYS A 308 -3.20 -13.34 -11.78
N ASP A 309 -3.87 -14.25 -11.08
CA ASP A 309 -5.33 -14.36 -11.02
C ASP A 309 -5.98 -13.34 -10.06
N ARG A 310 -5.20 -12.44 -9.43
CA ARG A 310 -5.65 -11.43 -8.44
C ARG A 310 -6.46 -11.98 -7.25
N ARG A 311 -6.29 -13.27 -6.95
CA ARG A 311 -6.94 -13.96 -5.82
C ARG A 311 -6.36 -13.47 -4.50
N ILE A 312 -5.03 -13.32 -4.45
CA ILE A 312 -4.32 -12.72 -3.32
C ILE A 312 -3.78 -11.33 -3.68
N PHE A 313 -3.55 -10.51 -2.65
CA PHE A 313 -2.65 -9.37 -2.73
C PHE A 313 -1.34 -9.76 -2.07
N SER A 314 -0.25 -9.81 -2.85
CA SER A 314 1.11 -9.88 -2.31
C SER A 314 1.68 -8.48 -2.09
N ARG A 315 2.93 -8.39 -1.61
CA ARG A 315 3.59 -7.11 -1.40
C ARG A 315 4.30 -6.61 -2.65
N VAL A 316 4.79 -5.37 -2.63
CA VAL A 316 5.34 -4.69 -3.81
C VAL A 316 6.86 -4.72 -3.79
N GLY A 317 7.44 -5.49 -4.71
CA GLY A 317 8.87 -5.55 -5.00
C GLY A 317 9.11 -5.16 -6.45
N GLY A 318 9.30 -3.86 -6.70
CA GLY A 318 9.41 -3.34 -8.06
C GLY A 318 9.61 -1.84 -8.12
N VAL A 319 9.38 -1.28 -9.30
CA VAL A 319 9.33 0.17 -9.55
C VAL A 319 7.92 0.55 -9.98
N ALA A 320 7.24 1.36 -9.17
CA ALA A 320 5.96 1.96 -9.48
C ALA A 320 6.14 3.29 -10.22
N ILE A 321 5.12 3.74 -10.93
CA ILE A 321 5.08 5.09 -11.52
C ILE A 321 4.05 5.93 -10.76
N GLY A 322 4.50 7.01 -10.12
CA GLY A 322 3.67 7.93 -9.34
C GLY A 322 4.13 8.01 -7.88
N ASP A 323 4.76 9.12 -7.50
CA ASP A 323 5.04 9.46 -6.09
C ASP A 323 4.00 10.44 -5.50
N ALA A 324 3.17 11.05 -6.35
CA ALA A 324 2.04 11.87 -5.94
C ALA A 324 0.79 11.58 -6.79
N TYR A 325 -0.38 11.71 -6.16
CA TYR A 325 -1.71 11.73 -6.76
C TYR A 325 -2.37 13.08 -6.48
N HIS A 326 -2.82 13.77 -7.52
CA HIS A 326 -3.53 15.05 -7.41
C HIS A 326 -4.96 14.94 -7.92
N ALA A 327 -5.91 15.52 -7.19
CA ALA A 327 -7.31 15.64 -7.59
C ALA A 327 -7.84 17.05 -7.30
N SER A 328 -8.79 17.51 -8.11
CA SER A 328 -9.50 18.79 -7.93
C SER A 328 -10.98 18.63 -8.19
N LEU A 329 -11.83 19.05 -7.25
CA LEU A 329 -13.27 18.85 -7.29
C LEU A 329 -14.04 20.10 -6.83
N SER A 330 -15.02 20.52 -7.63
CA SER A 330 -15.97 21.57 -7.23
C SER A 330 -17.29 20.95 -6.74
N HIS A 331 -17.85 21.52 -5.67
CA HIS A 331 -19.06 21.00 -5.02
C HIS A 331 -19.95 22.13 -4.47
N ASN A 332 -21.27 21.97 -4.59
CA ASN A 332 -22.26 22.92 -4.09
C ASN A 332 -23.26 22.21 -3.17
N PHE A 333 -23.09 22.38 -1.85
CA PHE A 333 -23.88 21.65 -0.85
C PHE A 333 -25.38 21.98 -0.89
N ALA A 334 -25.76 23.20 -1.28
CA ALA A 334 -27.16 23.62 -1.39
C ALA A 334 -27.92 22.91 -2.52
N GLN A 335 -27.21 22.42 -3.54
CA GLN A 335 -27.77 21.72 -4.70
C GLN A 335 -27.53 20.21 -4.66
N GLN A 336 -26.43 19.77 -4.04
CA GLN A 336 -25.90 18.41 -4.16
C GLN A 336 -25.94 17.63 -2.84
N GLY A 337 -26.33 18.27 -1.72
CA GLY A 337 -26.26 17.67 -0.40
C GLY A 337 -24.83 17.41 0.07
N PRO A 338 -24.61 16.55 1.08
CA PRO A 338 -23.26 16.19 1.54
C PRO A 338 -22.36 15.55 0.48
N LEU A 339 -21.05 15.75 0.64
CA LEU A 339 -20.03 15.21 -0.26
C LEU A 339 -19.39 13.96 0.35
N HIS A 340 -19.22 12.91 -0.46
CA HIS A 340 -18.46 11.71 -0.11
C HIS A 340 -17.53 11.34 -1.28
N VAL A 341 -16.24 11.14 -1.02
CA VAL A 341 -15.22 10.84 -2.05
C VAL A 341 -14.20 9.79 -1.55
N PRO A 342 -13.82 8.79 -2.36
CA PRO A 342 -12.72 7.88 -2.02
C PRO A 342 -11.39 8.64 -1.96
N LEU A 343 -10.64 8.47 -0.88
CA LEU A 343 -9.27 8.99 -0.73
C LEU A 343 -8.22 7.92 -1.01
N THR A 344 -8.51 6.65 -0.69
CA THR A 344 -7.77 5.50 -1.24
C THR A 344 -8.74 4.39 -1.61
N SER A 345 -8.79 4.04 -2.90
CA SER A 345 -9.65 3.01 -3.46
C SER A 345 -8.86 1.88 -4.14
N THR A 346 -9.45 0.69 -4.18
CA THR A 346 -8.90 -0.50 -4.84
C THR A 346 -9.98 -1.22 -5.64
N ASN A 347 -9.60 -2.19 -6.48
CA ASN A 347 -10.53 -3.06 -7.20
C ASN A 347 -11.64 -3.68 -6.31
N ARG A 348 -11.34 -3.97 -5.03
CA ARG A 348 -12.31 -4.51 -4.06
C ARG A 348 -12.96 -3.44 -3.17
N HIS A 349 -12.40 -2.23 -3.09
CA HIS A 349 -12.85 -1.14 -2.20
C HIS A 349 -12.94 0.18 -2.98
N ASN A 350 -13.98 0.37 -3.79
CA ASN A 350 -14.16 1.56 -4.64
C ASN A 350 -15.45 2.37 -4.36
N PHE A 351 -16.19 2.02 -3.30
CA PHE A 351 -17.40 2.74 -2.85
C PHE A 351 -18.49 2.95 -3.92
N GLY A 352 -18.53 2.14 -4.98
CA GLY A 352 -19.47 2.27 -6.10
C GLY A 352 -18.99 3.21 -7.22
N THR A 353 -17.94 4.01 -6.99
CA THR A 353 -17.39 4.96 -7.98
C THR A 353 -16.73 4.30 -9.17
N ARG A 354 -16.27 3.04 -9.01
CA ARG A 354 -15.37 2.31 -9.93
C ARG A 354 -13.99 2.97 -10.15
N GLU A 355 -13.68 4.08 -9.49
CA GLU A 355 -12.33 4.65 -9.51
C GLU A 355 -11.38 3.76 -8.70
N VAL A 356 -10.17 3.55 -9.23
CA VAL A 356 -9.13 2.72 -8.61
C VAL A 356 -7.85 3.55 -8.46
N GLN A 357 -7.64 4.06 -7.24
CA GLN A 357 -6.49 4.87 -6.85
C GLN A 357 -5.28 3.98 -6.54
N VAL A 358 -4.85 3.19 -7.53
CA VAL A 358 -3.70 2.28 -7.45
C VAL A 358 -2.80 2.53 -8.65
N ASN A 359 -1.52 2.81 -8.42
CA ASN A 359 -0.58 3.13 -9.50
C ASN A 359 0.16 1.90 -10.05
N PRO A 360 0.50 1.89 -11.35
CA PRO A 360 1.06 0.71 -12.02
C PRO A 360 2.55 0.51 -11.74
N LEU A 361 3.02 -0.73 -11.92
CA LEU A 361 4.44 -1.08 -11.90
C LEU A 361 5.00 -1.14 -13.33
N VAL A 362 6.14 -0.49 -13.58
CA VAL A 362 6.90 -0.61 -14.84
C VAL A 362 7.94 -1.73 -14.81
N SER A 363 8.36 -2.13 -13.62
CA SER A 363 9.22 -3.30 -13.41
C SER A 363 8.91 -3.94 -12.06
N ARG A 364 9.03 -5.27 -11.94
CA ARG A 364 8.74 -6.00 -10.70
C ARG A 364 9.42 -7.37 -10.65
N MET A 365 9.65 -7.87 -9.45
CA MET A 365 9.96 -9.27 -9.20
C MET A 365 8.73 -10.15 -9.44
N VAL A 366 8.92 -11.45 -9.73
CA VAL A 366 7.82 -12.35 -10.12
C VAL A 366 6.79 -12.59 -8.99
N ASP A 367 7.26 -12.58 -7.75
CA ASP A 367 6.52 -12.71 -6.48
C ASP A 367 5.89 -11.40 -5.97
N SER A 368 6.22 -10.26 -6.58
CA SER A 368 5.56 -8.98 -6.32
C SER A 368 4.11 -8.97 -6.80
N SER A 369 3.29 -8.14 -6.16
CA SER A 369 1.97 -7.70 -6.65
C SER A 369 2.06 -7.19 -8.10
N LEU A 370 0.95 -7.29 -8.84
CA LEU A 370 0.83 -6.77 -10.21
C LEU A 370 0.86 -5.24 -10.27
N ASP A 371 0.31 -4.60 -9.24
CA ASP A 371 0.12 -3.16 -9.10
C ASP A 371 0.36 -2.71 -7.64
N ASN A 372 0.60 -1.42 -7.42
CA ASN A 372 0.97 -0.86 -6.11
C ASN A 372 -0.24 -0.67 -5.19
N VAL A 373 -0.98 -1.75 -4.89
CA VAL A 373 -2.28 -1.71 -4.19
C VAL A 373 -2.22 -0.95 -2.86
N GLY A 374 -1.07 -0.95 -2.17
CA GLY A 374 -0.88 -0.21 -0.93
C GLY A 374 -0.71 1.30 -1.10
N THR A 375 -0.30 1.80 -2.27
CA THR A 375 0.06 3.23 -2.50
C THR A 375 1.02 3.83 -1.48
N TYR A 376 1.84 3.01 -0.82
CA TYR A 376 2.67 3.45 0.30
C TYR A 376 3.74 4.43 -0.14
N GLY A 377 3.83 5.58 0.55
CA GLY A 377 4.69 6.70 0.19
C GLY A 377 4.09 7.68 -0.83
N VAL A 378 2.95 7.36 -1.46
CA VAL A 378 2.29 8.31 -2.37
C VAL A 378 1.77 9.50 -1.56
N ARG A 379 2.12 10.71 -2.03
CA ARG A 379 1.52 11.96 -1.56
C ARG A 379 0.18 12.19 -2.25
N PHE A 380 -0.91 12.21 -1.49
CA PHE A 380 -2.22 12.63 -1.99
C PHE A 380 -2.40 14.12 -1.68
N ASP A 381 -2.71 14.92 -2.70
CA ASP A 381 -3.18 16.30 -2.57
C ASP A 381 -4.56 16.41 -3.24
N VAL A 382 -5.60 16.70 -2.45
CA VAL A 382 -6.99 16.82 -2.91
C VAL A 382 -7.46 18.26 -2.69
N ASP A 383 -7.74 18.95 -3.79
CA ASP A 383 -8.26 20.31 -3.82
C ASP A 383 -9.78 20.31 -3.93
N LEU A 384 -10.46 20.95 -2.98
CA LEU A 384 -11.91 21.10 -2.96
C LEU A 384 -12.30 22.57 -3.06
N ASN A 385 -13.13 22.91 -4.05
CA ASN A 385 -13.74 24.23 -4.22
C ASN A 385 -15.20 24.13 -3.74
N LEU A 386 -15.45 24.65 -2.53
CA LEU A 386 -16.67 24.37 -1.77
C LEU A 386 -17.62 25.58 -1.71
N ASN A 387 -18.81 25.43 -2.30
CA ASN A 387 -19.86 26.45 -2.28
C ASN A 387 -20.97 26.03 -1.31
N GLY A 388 -21.30 26.89 -0.35
CA GLY A 388 -22.32 26.65 0.68
C GLY A 388 -22.19 27.64 1.84
N THR A 389 -23.06 27.52 2.84
CA THR A 389 -23.11 28.42 4.01
C THR A 389 -23.12 27.61 5.31
N GLY A 390 -22.34 28.06 6.31
CA GLY A 390 -22.37 27.53 7.67
C GLY A 390 -21.35 26.41 7.96
N PRO A 391 -21.42 25.78 9.15
CA PRO A 391 -20.44 24.81 9.61
C PRO A 391 -20.69 23.40 9.05
N TYR A 392 -19.69 22.88 8.35
CA TYR A 392 -19.61 21.48 7.91
C TYR A 392 -18.48 20.77 8.66
N GLU A 393 -18.58 19.47 8.87
CA GLU A 393 -17.51 18.64 9.43
C GLU A 393 -16.80 17.89 8.29
N LEU A 394 -15.48 18.03 8.20
CA LEU A 394 -14.64 17.15 7.39
C LEU A 394 -14.40 15.86 8.17
N VAL A 395 -14.87 14.73 7.66
CA VAL A 395 -14.82 13.42 8.31
C VAL A 395 -14.00 12.45 7.48
N PHE A 396 -13.12 11.70 8.15
CA PHE A 396 -12.30 10.64 7.55
C PHE A 396 -12.73 9.28 8.10
N SER A 397 -12.98 8.33 7.20
CA SER A 397 -13.56 7.03 7.55
C SER A 397 -12.82 5.87 6.88
N HIS A 398 -12.86 4.70 7.51
CA HIS A 398 -12.54 3.41 6.87
C HIS A 398 -13.77 2.49 6.93
N PRO A 399 -14.74 2.63 6.01
CA PRO A 399 -16.00 1.90 6.08
C PRO A 399 -15.81 0.40 5.79
N THR A 400 -16.32 -0.45 6.69
CA THR A 400 -16.30 -1.92 6.56
C THR A 400 -17.70 -2.51 6.35
N ALA A 401 -17.80 -3.67 5.71
CA ALA A 401 -19.09 -4.32 5.55
C ALA A 401 -19.65 -4.83 6.90
N ALA A 402 -20.98 -4.86 7.03
CA ALA A 402 -21.62 -5.30 8.27
C ALA A 402 -21.23 -6.75 8.62
N GLY A 403 -20.74 -6.98 9.84
CA GLY A 403 -20.32 -8.29 10.34
C GLY A 403 -18.88 -8.73 10.01
N THR A 404 -18.05 -7.90 9.34
CA THR A 404 -16.69 -8.33 8.98
C THR A 404 -15.67 -8.25 10.13
N GLY A 405 -15.46 -9.39 10.81
CA GLY A 405 -14.24 -9.68 11.58
C GLY A 405 -14.04 -8.88 12.88
N LYS A 406 -12.82 -8.96 13.43
CA LYS A 406 -12.39 -8.15 14.59
C LYS A 406 -11.79 -6.82 14.11
N PRO A 407 -12.10 -5.66 14.72
CA PRO A 407 -11.55 -4.38 14.29
C PRO A 407 -10.02 -4.31 14.33
N PHE A 408 -9.41 -3.98 13.20
CA PHE A 408 -7.95 -3.81 13.05
C PHE A 408 -7.59 -2.32 12.97
N THR A 409 -6.30 -1.97 12.99
CA THR A 409 -5.87 -0.57 12.71
C THR A 409 -5.87 -0.36 11.21
N ALA A 410 -6.72 0.52 10.71
CA ALA A 410 -6.81 0.86 9.29
C ALA A 410 -5.84 1.98 8.89
N PHE A 411 -5.58 2.92 9.80
CA PHE A 411 -4.71 4.08 9.56
C PHE A 411 -3.94 4.48 10.83
N ARG A 412 -2.66 4.80 10.66
CA ARG A 412 -1.85 5.61 11.58
C ARG A 412 -1.00 6.52 10.71
N GLY A 413 -1.34 7.80 10.68
CA GLY A 413 -0.73 8.73 9.74
C GLY A 413 -1.05 10.17 10.08
N SER A 414 -0.32 11.07 9.45
CA SER A 414 -0.50 12.52 9.56
C SER A 414 -1.28 13.06 8.35
N ILE A 415 -2.26 13.93 8.61
CA ILE A 415 -3.07 14.63 7.60
C ILE A 415 -2.90 16.14 7.81
N HIS A 416 -2.80 16.87 6.71
CA HIS A 416 -2.78 18.33 6.66
C HIS A 416 -4.08 18.80 6.02
N VAL A 417 -4.78 19.74 6.65
CA VAL A 417 -5.95 20.42 6.10
C VAL A 417 -5.64 21.90 6.03
N ARG A 418 -5.73 22.49 4.83
CA ARG A 418 -5.48 23.92 4.60
C ARG A 418 -6.73 24.62 4.11
N THR A 419 -7.12 25.66 4.81
CA THR A 419 -8.22 26.59 4.48
C THR A 419 -7.66 28.03 4.47
N GLU A 420 -8.51 29.03 4.28
CA GLU A 420 -8.11 30.44 4.48
C GLU A 420 -7.77 30.77 5.95
N GLU A 421 -8.28 29.99 6.92
CA GLU A 421 -7.93 30.14 8.34
C GLU A 421 -6.49 29.68 8.64
N GLY A 422 -5.86 28.95 7.71
CA GLY A 422 -4.47 28.51 7.79
C GLY A 422 -4.25 27.02 7.50
N LEU A 423 -3.12 26.49 7.96
CA LEU A 423 -2.78 25.07 7.90
C LEU A 423 -3.01 24.42 9.26
N GLN A 424 -3.90 23.44 9.30
CA GLN A 424 -4.09 22.54 10.44
C GLN A 424 -3.35 21.23 10.15
N GLU A 425 -2.42 20.84 11.03
CA GLU A 425 -1.72 19.55 10.98
C GLU A 425 -2.23 18.63 12.10
N MET A 426 -2.56 17.38 11.76
CA MET A 426 -3.13 16.43 12.72
C MET A 426 -2.60 15.01 12.50
N HIS A 427 -2.38 14.27 13.59
CA HIS A 427 -2.22 12.82 13.56
C HIS A 427 -3.59 12.15 13.69
N VAL A 428 -3.79 11.07 12.94
CA VAL A 428 -5.00 10.25 12.97
C VAL A 428 -4.61 8.79 13.18
N GLY A 429 -5.07 8.20 14.29
CA GLY A 429 -5.02 6.77 14.54
C GLY A 429 -6.42 6.18 14.51
N MET A 430 -6.72 5.30 13.55
CA MET A 430 -8.09 4.85 13.26
C MET A 430 -8.21 3.32 13.16
N ARG A 431 -9.32 2.77 13.68
CA ARG A 431 -9.73 1.38 13.46
C ARG A 431 -10.63 1.25 12.23
N SER A 432 -10.57 0.08 11.60
CA SER A 432 -11.53 -0.34 10.58
C SER A 432 -12.96 -0.22 11.10
N GLY A 433 -13.87 0.36 10.31
CA GLY A 433 -15.26 0.63 10.67
C GLY A 433 -15.50 1.97 11.36
N GLN A 434 -14.46 2.74 11.72
CA GLN A 434 -14.63 4.06 12.33
C GLN A 434 -14.82 5.18 11.30
N SER A 435 -15.47 6.25 11.76
CA SER A 435 -15.51 7.57 11.13
C SER A 435 -15.05 8.60 12.16
N LEU A 436 -14.10 9.45 11.80
CA LEU A 436 -13.47 10.42 12.70
C LEU A 436 -13.58 11.84 12.12
N PRO A 437 -14.19 12.81 12.82
CA PRO A 437 -14.15 14.21 12.41
C PRO A 437 -12.72 14.75 12.53
N LEU A 438 -12.20 15.30 11.43
CA LEU A 438 -10.89 15.92 11.33
C LEU A 438 -10.91 17.37 11.80
N THR A 439 -11.82 18.17 11.26
CA THR A 439 -11.99 19.59 11.59
C THR A 439 -13.31 20.14 11.06
N THR A 440 -13.76 21.27 11.62
CA THR A 440 -14.92 22.03 11.15
C THR A 440 -14.50 22.96 10.00
N LEU A 441 -15.34 23.07 8.98
CA LEU A 441 -15.18 23.95 7.81
C LEU A 441 -16.28 25.01 7.86
N ASN A 442 -15.90 26.27 8.12
CA ASN A 442 -16.80 27.41 8.18
C ASN A 442 -17.03 27.98 6.76
N LEU A 443 -18.02 27.47 6.04
CA LEU A 443 -18.27 27.89 4.66
C LEU A 443 -18.98 29.25 4.62
N ARG A 444 -18.41 30.20 3.88
CA ARG A 444 -19.00 31.53 3.65
C ARG A 444 -19.83 31.53 2.37
N GLU A 445 -21.01 32.14 2.47
CA GLU A 445 -21.96 32.27 1.36
C GLU A 445 -21.41 33.13 0.21
N GLY A 446 -21.84 32.86 -1.02
CA GLY A 446 -21.43 33.60 -2.23
C GLY A 446 -19.98 33.39 -2.68
N LEU A 447 -19.13 32.83 -1.82
CA LEU A 447 -17.71 32.56 -2.09
C LEU A 447 -17.46 31.08 -2.37
N SER A 448 -16.42 30.78 -3.14
CA SER A 448 -15.91 29.42 -3.28
C SER A 448 -14.79 29.20 -2.28
N ASN A 449 -15.09 28.43 -1.24
CA ASN A 449 -14.21 28.22 -0.10
C ASN A 449 -13.20 27.12 -0.46
N GLN A 450 -11.93 27.48 -0.60
CA GLN A 450 -10.87 26.53 -0.98
C GLN A 450 -10.41 25.70 0.22
N VAL A 451 -10.40 24.37 0.07
CA VAL A 451 -9.90 23.43 1.07
C VAL A 451 -8.96 22.42 0.41
N ARG A 452 -7.68 22.41 0.80
CA ARG A 452 -6.71 21.38 0.39
C ARG A 452 -6.51 20.38 1.50
N ILE A 453 -6.76 19.10 1.22
CA ILE A 453 -6.40 17.98 2.08
C ILE A 453 -5.13 17.33 1.51
N SER A 454 -4.08 17.26 2.32
CA SER A 454 -2.80 16.64 1.94
C SER A 454 -2.41 15.53 2.93
N LEU A 455 -1.91 14.40 2.44
CA LEU A 455 -1.27 13.37 3.26
C LEU A 455 -0.20 12.60 2.46
N VAL A 456 0.71 11.92 3.15
CA VAL A 456 1.60 10.91 2.55
C VAL A 456 1.17 9.56 3.09
N TYR A 457 0.80 8.63 2.21
CA TYR A 457 0.10 7.42 2.64
C TYR A 457 1.07 6.45 3.34
N PRO A 458 0.90 6.16 4.64
CA PRO A 458 1.93 5.49 5.44
C PRO A 458 1.89 3.98 5.24
N ALA A 459 3.06 3.33 5.32
CA ALA A 459 3.24 1.90 5.04
C ALA A 459 2.41 0.96 5.94
N ASP A 460 2.03 1.42 7.13
CA ASP A 460 1.25 0.66 8.11
C ASP A 460 -0.27 0.91 8.03
N ALA A 461 -0.77 1.46 6.90
CA ALA A 461 -2.19 1.66 6.62
C ALA A 461 -2.79 0.60 5.67
N THR A 462 -4.12 0.49 5.67
CA THR A 462 -4.90 -0.43 4.82
C THR A 462 -5.87 0.37 3.94
N PRO A 463 -5.77 0.31 2.59
CA PRO A 463 -6.63 1.06 1.68
C PRO A 463 -8.14 0.82 1.87
N GLY A 464 -8.96 1.69 1.28
CA GLY A 464 -10.41 1.75 1.52
C GLY A 464 -10.80 2.91 2.42
N HIS A 465 -10.24 4.10 2.16
CA HIS A 465 -10.54 5.31 2.92
C HIS A 465 -11.52 6.22 2.18
N LEU A 466 -12.43 6.83 2.94
CA LEU A 466 -13.43 7.78 2.46
C LEU A 466 -13.26 9.12 3.17
N LEU A 467 -13.24 10.23 2.42
CA LEU A 467 -13.47 11.57 2.94
C LEU A 467 -14.94 11.94 2.76
N SER A 468 -15.52 12.54 3.78
CA SER A 468 -16.89 13.05 3.77
C SER A 468 -16.92 14.50 4.26
N ILE A 469 -17.79 15.32 3.68
CA ILE A 469 -18.11 16.66 4.19
C ILE A 469 -19.62 16.75 4.40
N VAL A 470 -20.02 16.85 5.66
CA VAL A 470 -21.42 16.76 6.13
C VAL A 470 -21.77 17.96 7.01
N PRO A 471 -23.02 18.46 7.04
CA PRO A 471 -23.42 19.51 7.98
C PRO A 471 -23.12 19.14 9.43
N ALA A 472 -22.59 20.07 10.23
CA ALA A 472 -22.18 19.79 11.61
C ALA A 472 -23.33 19.29 12.51
N SER A 473 -24.57 19.73 12.23
CA SER A 473 -25.79 19.24 12.89
C SER A 473 -25.99 17.73 12.73
N GLN A 474 -25.65 17.17 11.56
CA GLN A 474 -25.78 15.73 11.27
C GLN A 474 -24.85 14.90 12.17
N ILE A 475 -23.63 15.38 12.42
CA ILE A 475 -22.66 14.74 13.33
C ILE A 475 -23.08 14.89 14.80
N ALA A 476 -23.66 16.03 15.18
CA ALA A 476 -24.19 16.22 16.54
C ALA A 476 -25.31 15.21 16.87
N THR A 477 -26.27 15.00 15.94
CA THR A 477 -27.35 14.02 16.11
C THR A 477 -26.84 12.58 16.24
N VAL A 478 -25.79 12.20 15.48
CA VAL A 478 -25.17 10.87 15.59
C VAL A 478 -24.49 10.71 16.95
N LYS A 479 -23.60 11.64 17.35
CA LYS A 479 -22.85 11.56 18.60
C LYS A 479 -23.74 11.49 19.84
N GLU A 480 -24.81 12.29 19.91
CA GLU A 480 -25.72 12.24 21.06
C GLU A 480 -26.54 10.94 21.09
N ARG A 481 -26.87 10.36 19.92
CA ARG A 481 -27.52 9.03 19.86
C ARG A 481 -26.58 7.89 20.24
N GLU A 482 -25.30 7.95 19.84
CA GLU A 482 -24.28 7.00 20.30
C GLU A 482 -24.11 7.07 21.83
N ARG A 483 -24.01 8.28 22.39
CA ARG A 483 -23.96 8.53 23.83
C ARG A 483 -25.19 7.98 24.56
N LEU A 484 -26.39 8.19 24.04
CA LEU A 484 -27.63 7.62 24.61
C LEU A 484 -27.65 6.09 24.54
N LEU A 485 -27.08 5.48 23.50
CA LEU A 485 -26.94 4.02 23.39
C LEU A 485 -25.88 3.44 24.34
N GLU A 486 -24.78 4.16 24.58
CA GLU A 486 -23.79 3.79 25.60
C GLU A 486 -24.38 3.93 27.01
N LEU A 487 -25.07 5.03 27.31
CA LEU A 487 -25.81 5.20 28.56
C LEU A 487 -26.82 4.07 28.77
N ALA A 488 -27.63 3.75 27.76
CA ALA A 488 -28.60 2.65 27.82
C ALA A 488 -27.95 1.29 28.10
N ARG A 489 -26.81 0.98 27.44
CA ARG A 489 -26.02 -0.24 27.70
C ARG A 489 -25.45 -0.28 29.11
N ASN A 490 -24.97 0.84 29.61
CA ASN A 490 -24.42 0.96 30.96
C ASN A 490 -25.52 0.81 32.03
N THR A 491 -26.71 1.39 31.82
CA THR A 491 -27.88 1.16 32.69
C THR A 491 -28.48 -0.24 32.58
N ALA A 492 -28.24 -0.95 31.47
CA ALA A 492 -28.66 -2.34 31.27
C ALA A 492 -27.69 -3.39 31.86
N SER A 493 -26.60 -2.95 32.51
CA SER A 493 -25.72 -3.84 33.27
C SER A 493 -26.39 -4.19 34.62
N PRO A 494 -26.53 -5.47 35.00
CA PRO A 494 -27.38 -5.89 36.13
C PRO A 494 -26.72 -5.62 37.49
N ALA A 495 -26.71 -4.36 37.93
CA ALA A 495 -26.12 -3.89 39.18
C ALA A 495 -27.18 -3.54 40.26
N ALA A 496 -28.30 -4.29 40.31
CA ALA A 496 -29.31 -4.16 41.37
C ALA A 496 -30.24 -5.41 41.46
N LEU A 497 -29.69 -6.59 41.73
CA LEU A 497 -30.47 -7.75 42.21
C LEU A 497 -30.01 -8.15 43.62
N THR A 498 -30.17 -7.24 44.56
CA THR A 498 -30.16 -7.55 45.99
C THR A 498 -31.36 -8.46 46.29
N PRO A 499 -31.18 -9.70 46.77
CA PRO A 499 -32.32 -10.56 47.12
C PRO A 499 -33.13 -9.93 48.26
N PRO A 500 -34.47 -10.08 48.28
CA PRO A 500 -35.28 -9.68 49.43
C PRO A 500 -34.80 -10.40 50.69
N GLN A 501 -34.72 -9.68 51.81
CA GLN A 501 -34.37 -10.27 53.10
C GLN A 501 -35.44 -11.28 53.54
N ALA A 502 -35.03 -12.53 53.76
CA ALA A 502 -35.85 -13.49 54.49
C ALA A 502 -35.82 -13.15 56.00
N LEU A 503 -36.96 -13.22 56.65
CA LEU A 503 -37.07 -13.05 58.11
C LEU A 503 -36.45 -14.26 58.85
N PRO A 504 -35.93 -14.07 60.08
CA PRO A 504 -34.97 -14.99 60.67
C PRO A 504 -35.58 -16.27 61.27
N ALA A 505 -34.82 -17.35 61.19
CA ALA A 505 -34.94 -18.53 62.06
C ALA A 505 -33.76 -18.58 63.04
N ILE A 506 -33.99 -19.07 64.26
CA ILE A 506 -33.08 -19.00 65.41
C ILE A 506 -32.53 -20.42 65.70
N PRO A 507 -31.26 -20.62 66.15
CA PRO A 507 -30.43 -21.68 65.57
C PRO A 507 -30.07 -22.88 66.48
N GLY A 508 -29.55 -23.94 65.84
CA GLY A 508 -28.85 -25.10 66.41
C GLY A 508 -28.53 -26.12 65.28
N GLN A 509 -27.49 -26.96 65.32
CA GLN A 509 -26.40 -27.16 66.30
C GLN A 509 -25.09 -27.62 65.59
N VAL A 510 -24.01 -27.83 66.36
CA VAL A 510 -22.60 -27.99 65.93
C VAL A 510 -22.17 -29.44 65.62
N ALA A 511 -21.38 -29.65 64.56
CA ALA A 511 -20.29 -30.66 64.35
C ALA A 511 -19.75 -30.49 62.90
N GLU A 512 -18.47 -30.36 62.57
CA GLU A 512 -17.25 -31.19 62.78
C GLU A 512 -17.26 -32.55 62.03
N GLY A 513 -16.27 -32.80 61.15
CA GLY A 513 -16.14 -34.09 60.41
C GLY A 513 -15.22 -34.15 59.17
N GLN A 514 -13.89 -34.16 59.39
CA GLN A 514 -12.82 -34.90 58.67
C GLN A 514 -12.89 -35.33 57.17
N ASP A 515 -11.88 -34.87 56.41
CA ASP A 515 -10.81 -35.67 55.73
C ASP A 515 -11.07 -36.50 54.43
N GLY A 516 -10.00 -36.77 53.65
CA GLY A 516 -9.84 -38.03 52.89
C GLY A 516 -9.83 -38.12 51.34
N THR A 517 -8.77 -37.65 50.66
CA THR A 517 -8.26 -38.19 49.33
C THR A 517 -9.21 -38.06 48.10
N ALA A 518 -8.87 -38.42 46.83
CA ALA A 518 -7.71 -39.09 46.21
C ALA A 518 -7.39 -38.55 44.78
N GLU A 519 -6.41 -39.16 44.09
CA GLU A 519 -5.83 -38.73 42.80
C GLU A 519 -6.57 -39.25 41.54
N MET A 520 -6.45 -38.55 40.39
CA MET A 520 -5.64 -38.99 39.23
C MET A 520 -5.85 -38.13 37.96
N ILE A 521 -4.95 -38.27 36.97
CA ILE A 521 -4.93 -37.54 35.69
C ILE A 521 -5.05 -38.53 34.49
N PRO A 522 -4.83 -38.14 33.21
CA PRO A 522 -5.85 -38.16 32.16
C PRO A 522 -5.87 -39.42 31.28
N LEU A 523 -6.86 -39.52 30.38
CA LEU A 523 -6.75 -40.37 29.20
C LEU A 523 -7.08 -39.64 27.88
N VAL A 524 -6.36 -40.05 26.84
CA VAL A 524 -6.35 -39.52 25.47
C VAL A 524 -7.65 -39.83 24.72
N VAL A 525 -8.14 -38.88 23.91
CA VAL A 525 -9.17 -39.15 22.88
C VAL A 525 -8.49 -39.22 21.51
N GLN A 526 -8.60 -40.37 20.84
CA GLN A 526 -8.15 -40.54 19.45
C GLN A 526 -9.28 -40.25 18.45
N SER A 527 -8.91 -39.70 17.29
CA SER A 527 -9.81 -39.42 16.18
C SER A 527 -10.00 -40.62 15.25
N ASN A 528 -11.24 -40.94 14.87
CA ASN A 528 -11.54 -41.82 13.74
C ASN A 528 -12.73 -41.28 12.94
N PHE A 529 -12.59 -41.26 11.61
CA PHE A 529 -13.64 -40.85 10.66
C PHE A 529 -14.32 -42.08 10.04
N PRO A 530 -15.67 -42.16 10.00
CA PRO A 530 -16.39 -43.10 9.15
C PRO A 530 -16.48 -42.60 7.69
N SER A 531 -16.57 -43.52 6.74
CA SER A 531 -16.65 -43.25 5.30
C SER A 531 -18.08 -43.03 4.77
N LEU A 532 -18.21 -42.38 3.61
CA LEU A 532 -19.48 -42.03 2.97
C LEU A 532 -20.16 -43.22 2.25
N PRO A 533 -21.50 -43.37 2.33
CA PRO A 533 -22.28 -44.23 1.45
C PRO A 533 -22.61 -43.55 0.09
N PRO A 534 -23.01 -44.30 -0.95
CA PRO A 534 -23.12 -43.80 -2.33
C PRO A 534 -24.41 -43.00 -2.65
N LEU A 535 -24.33 -42.28 -3.77
CA LEU A 535 -25.35 -41.37 -4.31
C LEU A 535 -26.71 -42.05 -4.61
N ARG A 536 -27.81 -41.32 -4.35
CA ARG A 536 -29.17 -41.59 -4.87
C ARG A 536 -29.63 -40.44 -5.77
N ALA A 537 -30.57 -40.74 -6.67
CA ALA A 537 -31.02 -39.85 -7.73
C ALA A 537 -31.78 -38.61 -7.23
N ILE A 538 -31.70 -37.53 -8.02
CA ILE A 538 -32.32 -36.22 -7.74
C ILE A 538 -33.79 -36.22 -8.23
N PRO A 539 -34.78 -35.87 -7.38
CA PRO A 539 -36.14 -35.59 -7.83
C PRO A 539 -36.25 -34.19 -8.45
N PRO A 540 -37.17 -33.95 -9.40
CA PRO A 540 -37.34 -32.64 -10.04
C PRO A 540 -37.86 -31.58 -9.05
N PRO A 541 -37.55 -30.28 -9.27
CA PRO A 541 -37.97 -29.20 -8.39
C PRO A 541 -39.47 -28.89 -8.48
N PRO A 542 -40.11 -28.41 -7.40
CA PRO A 542 -41.49 -27.93 -7.42
C PRO A 542 -41.63 -26.63 -8.23
N PRO A 543 -42.83 -26.31 -8.76
CA PRO A 543 -43.05 -25.11 -9.56
C PRO A 543 -42.88 -23.81 -8.77
N VAL A 544 -42.22 -22.83 -9.36
CA VAL A 544 -41.97 -21.51 -8.75
C VAL A 544 -43.27 -20.69 -8.72
N SER A 545 -43.77 -20.40 -7.52
CA SER A 545 -44.85 -19.44 -7.31
C SER A 545 -44.33 -18.01 -7.49
N GLN A 546 -44.81 -17.33 -8.54
CA GLN A 546 -44.51 -15.91 -8.75
C GLN A 546 -45.20 -15.04 -7.68
N PRO A 547 -44.50 -14.12 -6.99
CA PRO A 547 -45.15 -13.15 -6.13
C PRO A 547 -45.97 -12.16 -6.97
N ARG A 548 -47.27 -12.04 -6.67
CA ARG A 548 -48.13 -11.02 -7.28
C ARG A 548 -47.62 -9.63 -6.90
N TYR A 549 -47.26 -8.83 -7.90
CA TYR A 549 -47.16 -7.38 -7.73
C TYR A 549 -48.57 -6.78 -7.61
N SER A 550 -48.88 -6.22 -6.44
CA SER A 550 -50.07 -5.38 -6.22
C SER A 550 -49.68 -3.91 -6.42
N PRO A 551 -50.13 -3.22 -7.48
CA PRO A 551 -49.73 -1.85 -7.78
C PRO A 551 -50.55 -0.82 -6.96
N SER A 552 -50.35 -0.78 -5.64
CA SER A 552 -51.08 0.14 -4.76
C SER A 552 -50.36 0.49 -3.45
N GLN A 553 -49.25 1.24 -3.57
CA GLN A 553 -48.78 2.09 -2.46
C GLN A 553 -47.90 3.26 -2.94
N THR A 554 -48.54 4.30 -3.46
CA THR A 554 -47.95 5.64 -3.57
C THR A 554 -47.88 6.27 -2.18
N SER A 555 -46.76 6.11 -1.47
CA SER A 555 -46.49 6.83 -0.23
C SER A 555 -45.91 8.22 -0.54
N THR A 556 -46.52 9.26 0.03
CA THR A 556 -46.14 10.66 -0.17
C THR A 556 -44.75 10.94 0.41
N PRO A 557 -43.87 11.69 -0.28
CA PRO A 557 -42.54 12.01 0.25
C PRO A 557 -42.61 13.03 1.40
N GLY A 558 -42.68 12.54 2.64
CA GLY A 558 -42.66 13.37 3.84
C GLY A 558 -42.26 12.59 5.10
N ASN A 559 -41.51 13.25 6.00
CA ASN A 559 -41.22 12.83 7.38
C ASN A 559 -40.62 11.43 7.64
N GLN A 560 -39.83 10.87 6.71
CA GLN A 560 -38.82 9.87 7.10
C GLN A 560 -37.59 10.56 7.71
N THR A 561 -37.22 10.17 8.94
CA THR A 561 -36.10 10.76 9.65
C THR A 561 -34.76 10.37 9.01
N LEU A 562 -33.68 11.04 9.44
CA LEU A 562 -32.32 10.67 9.03
C LEU A 562 -31.90 9.30 9.58
N VAL A 563 -32.51 8.87 10.69
CA VAL A 563 -32.24 7.57 11.32
C VAL A 563 -32.88 6.44 10.52
N ASP A 564 -34.14 6.58 10.12
CA ASP A 564 -34.85 5.56 9.32
C ASP A 564 -34.09 5.30 8.01
N ARG A 565 -33.54 6.36 7.41
CA ARG A 565 -32.65 6.29 6.25
C ARG A 565 -31.33 5.57 6.56
N TYR A 566 -30.61 5.91 7.64
CA TYR A 566 -29.36 5.20 7.94
C TYR A 566 -29.59 3.72 8.30
N GLN A 567 -30.69 3.41 8.99
CA GLN A 567 -31.14 2.06 9.30
C GLN A 567 -31.40 1.26 8.00
N GLN A 568 -32.17 1.84 7.06
CA GLN A 568 -32.41 1.28 5.73
C GLN A 568 -31.11 1.07 4.92
N ALA A 569 -30.03 1.84 5.15
CA ALA A 569 -28.74 1.61 4.48
C ALA A 569 -28.12 0.29 4.94
N LEU A 570 -28.10 0.06 6.25
CA LEU A 570 -27.56 -1.14 6.87
C LEU A 570 -28.40 -2.38 6.54
N GLU A 571 -29.72 -2.21 6.41
CA GLU A 571 -30.66 -3.27 6.03
C GLU A 571 -30.52 -3.62 4.53
N ALA A 572 -30.57 -2.63 3.62
CA ALA A 572 -30.35 -2.85 2.19
C ALA A 572 -28.95 -3.39 1.88
N GLN A 573 -27.92 -2.99 2.63
CA GLN A 573 -26.58 -3.57 2.54
C GLN A 573 -26.59 -5.06 2.95
N GLN A 574 -27.28 -5.42 4.03
CA GLN A 574 -27.41 -6.82 4.47
C GLN A 574 -28.21 -7.66 3.46
N GLU A 575 -29.27 -7.12 2.85
CA GLU A 575 -30.03 -7.80 1.80
C GLU A 575 -29.21 -7.98 0.52
N MET A 576 -28.46 -6.96 0.09
CA MET A 576 -27.53 -7.06 -1.04
C MET A 576 -26.47 -8.14 -0.79
N MET A 577 -25.90 -8.21 0.42
CA MET A 577 -24.95 -9.26 0.80
C MET A 577 -25.58 -10.65 0.84
N ARG A 578 -26.82 -10.79 1.33
CA ARG A 578 -27.57 -12.07 1.28
C ARG A 578 -27.81 -12.52 -0.17
N GLY A 579 -28.19 -11.60 -1.05
CA GLY A 579 -28.39 -11.87 -2.48
C GLY A 579 -27.09 -12.26 -3.22
N LEU A 580 -25.93 -11.78 -2.76
CA LEU A 580 -24.61 -12.12 -3.31
C LEU A 580 -24.02 -13.42 -2.74
N MET A 581 -24.45 -13.89 -1.56
CA MET A 581 -24.07 -15.20 -1.00
C MET A 581 -25.03 -16.34 -1.40
N GLY A 582 -26.15 -16.02 -2.07
CA GLY A 582 -27.20 -16.96 -2.45
C GLY A 582 -27.15 -17.48 -3.89
N ARG A 583 -25.94 -17.61 -4.48
CA ARG A 583 -25.70 -18.11 -5.84
C ARG A 583 -24.42 -18.92 -5.94
#